data_AF-A0A3Q0IIS2-F1
#
_entry.id   AF-A0A3Q0IIS2-F1
#
_cell.length_a   1.000
_cell.length_b   1.000
_cell.length_c   1.000
_cell.angle_alpha   90.00
_cell.angle_beta   90.00
_cell.angle_gamma   90.00
#
_symmetry.space_group_name_H-M   'P 1'
#
loop_
_entity.id
_entity.type
_entity.pdbx_description
1 polymer ?
#
loop_
_entity_poly.entity_id
_entity_poly.type
_entity_poly.pdbx_seq_one_letter_code
_entity_poly.pdbx_strand_id
1 'polypeptide(L)'
;MCPLAHFSLKTWRIADIDDSTVVNCFPRSITQCSGGLNKRLCIIDWVFSDDVSPSTFLIKNVEDSKHNMDIFNFMNEYLSTACVNVLKFTLVNSKTLFTPDAVHGTIPMWILSYALENCQGMLLSHEEYYSAIAPQHIAPHAKQSVKTTKKKRKQQELILDMIDKQYKFVQYYYLLLNEGQLFEKGTDEFLRTMLETVRAKLKQLEPDYLQAMETEQFSSSENLEAPTIHSVPMDNWIVKSDVSKHYGIRCFKKLQPLLDEIDKNEYKCDYYVIQRAVSDQFLIHGKQFKIYKFFLVVNVEPPEILPFKLCYFLINQRKEKECIYELEKYQHVWTPHMFETYLSSVHKHGLWTRCIHPQMLESIVKTMSLNKQFLVQRDKSLELVRTTFILDSTLKPWLINIKSNTNKFARLPGSEHIISKMYKYILAKLGLKN
;
A
#
# COMPACT_ATOMS: atom_id res chain seq x y z
N MET A 1 30.03 -23.40 38.77
CA MET A 1 29.25 -22.20 38.40
C MET A 1 30.20 -21.23 37.72
N CYS A 2 30.14 -21.11 36.39
CA CYS A 2 30.87 -20.05 35.68
C CYS A 2 30.11 -18.72 35.88
N PRO A 3 30.79 -17.61 36.20
CA PRO A 3 30.12 -16.33 36.33
C PRO A 3 29.68 -15.86 34.94
N LEU A 4 28.38 -15.65 34.79
CA LEU A 4 27.80 -14.93 33.65
C LEU A 4 28.41 -13.54 33.62
N ALA A 5 29.36 -13.31 32.71
CA ALA A 5 29.86 -11.98 32.42
C ALA A 5 28.68 -11.12 31.95
N HIS A 6 28.40 -10.04 32.67
CA HIS A 6 27.53 -8.97 32.21
C HIS A 6 28.09 -8.39 30.91
N PHE A 7 27.60 -8.87 29.76
CA PHE A 7 27.82 -8.21 28.49
C PHE A 7 27.02 -6.90 28.49
N SER A 8 27.71 -5.80 28.82
CA SER A 8 27.25 -4.46 28.46
C SER A 8 27.25 -4.38 26.93
N LEU A 9 26.07 -4.32 26.32
CA LEU A 9 25.92 -3.98 24.90
C LEU A 9 26.39 -2.54 24.70
N LYS A 10 27.70 -2.35 24.47
CA LYS A 10 28.22 -1.09 23.94
C LYS A 10 27.63 -0.89 22.55
N THR A 11 26.82 0.14 22.39
CA THR A 11 26.40 0.62 21.08
C THR A 11 27.57 1.35 20.44
N TRP A 12 28.36 0.65 19.63
CA TRP A 12 29.38 1.27 18.78
C TRP A 12 28.68 2.01 17.64
N ARG A 13 29.09 3.25 17.33
CA ARG A 13 28.70 3.84 16.04
C ARG A 13 29.53 3.11 14.99
N ILE A 14 28.90 2.72 13.88
CA ILE A 14 29.61 2.01 12.79
C ILE A 14 30.78 2.84 12.25
N ALA A 15 30.69 4.17 12.33
CA ALA A 15 31.77 5.09 11.98
C ALA A 15 33.01 4.99 12.87
N ASP A 16 32.87 4.42 14.07
CA ASP A 16 33.96 4.24 15.04
C ASP A 16 34.56 2.82 14.97
N ILE A 17 34.06 1.97 14.05
CA ILE A 17 34.56 0.61 13.83
C ILE A 17 35.65 0.64 12.77
N ASP A 18 36.80 0.06 13.10
CA ASP A 18 37.95 -0.05 12.20
C ASP A 18 37.59 -0.75 10.87
N ASP A 19 38.16 -0.26 9.77
CA ASP A 19 37.89 -0.74 8.41
C ASP A 19 38.27 -2.22 8.19
N SER A 20 39.12 -2.79 9.04
CA SER A 20 39.45 -4.21 8.97
C SER A 20 38.35 -5.13 9.53
N THR A 21 37.39 -4.58 10.28
CA THR A 21 36.32 -5.33 10.94
C THR A 21 35.14 -5.59 9.99
N VAL A 22 34.69 -6.84 9.93
CA VAL A 22 33.46 -7.18 9.22
C VAL A 22 32.24 -6.81 10.04
N VAL A 23 31.32 -6.09 9.41
CA VAL A 23 30.07 -5.63 10.03
C VAL A 23 28.91 -6.08 9.15
N ASN A 24 27.85 -6.60 9.78
CA ASN A 24 26.66 -7.08 9.08
C ASN A 24 25.65 -5.95 8.76
N CYS A 25 26.10 -4.71 8.67
CA CYS A 25 25.34 -3.58 8.17
C CYS A 25 26.28 -2.53 7.56
N PHE A 26 25.72 -1.69 6.69
CA PHE A 26 26.38 -0.49 6.20
C PHE A 26 26.23 0.67 7.20
N PRO A 27 27.14 1.68 7.19
CA PRO A 27 27.03 2.87 8.05
C PRO A 27 25.68 3.56 7.93
N ARG A 28 25.12 3.55 6.72
CA ARG A 28 23.71 3.81 6.45
C ARG A 28 23.10 2.51 5.95
N SER A 29 22.37 1.83 6.83
CA SER A 29 21.62 0.64 6.45
C SER A 29 20.71 0.96 5.27
N ILE A 30 20.57 -0.01 4.39
CA ILE A 30 19.60 0.00 3.29
C ILE A 30 18.18 0.21 3.85
N THR A 31 17.93 -0.13 5.12
CA THR A 31 16.61 0.00 5.75
C THR A 31 16.60 0.63 7.16
N GLN A 32 17.65 1.30 7.67
CA GLN A 32 17.60 1.96 9.00
C GLN A 32 17.53 3.49 8.94
N CYS A 33 16.42 3.97 9.50
CA CYS A 33 16.16 5.33 10.00
C CYS A 33 16.70 5.52 11.43
N SER A 34 18.01 5.72 11.62
CA SER A 34 18.53 6.24 12.89
C SER A 34 19.40 7.46 12.66
N GLY A 35 18.81 8.65 12.82
CA GLY A 35 19.50 9.93 12.89
C GLY A 35 19.33 10.85 11.68
N GLY A 36 18.49 11.88 11.85
CA GLY A 36 18.66 13.20 11.23
C GLY A 36 18.31 13.37 9.76
N LEU A 37 18.88 12.58 8.84
CA LEU A 37 18.73 12.80 7.39
C LEU A 37 18.35 11.52 6.60
N ASN A 38 18.37 10.36 7.26
CA ASN A 38 18.07 9.04 6.67
C ASN A 38 16.61 8.57 6.84
N LYS A 39 15.69 9.48 7.14
CA LYS A 39 14.24 9.16 7.25
C LYS A 39 13.56 9.05 5.88
N ARG A 40 14.16 9.62 4.83
CA ARG A 40 13.64 9.54 3.45
C ARG A 40 13.91 8.19 2.78
N LEU A 41 15.00 7.49 3.13
CA LEU A 41 15.46 6.29 2.42
C LEU A 41 14.50 5.09 2.48
N CYS A 42 14.06 4.71 3.68
CA CYS A 42 13.12 3.59 3.87
C CYS A 42 11.75 3.85 3.23
N ILE A 43 11.48 5.12 2.91
CA ILE A 43 10.20 5.59 2.39
C ILE A 43 10.30 5.83 0.88
N ILE A 44 11.45 6.29 0.37
CA ILE A 44 11.73 6.40 -1.07
C ILE A 44 11.75 5.01 -1.71
N ASP A 45 12.25 3.99 -0.99
CA ASP A 45 12.13 2.57 -1.38
C ASP A 45 10.69 2.12 -1.66
N TRP A 46 9.69 2.82 -1.12
CA TRP A 46 8.27 2.48 -1.21
C TRP A 46 7.46 3.45 -2.06
N VAL A 47 8.04 4.54 -2.58
CA VAL A 47 7.28 5.60 -3.28
C VAL A 47 7.73 5.77 -4.74
N PHE A 48 8.94 5.34 -5.11
CA PHE A 48 9.56 5.75 -6.39
C PHE A 48 9.88 4.64 -7.40
N SER A 49 9.48 3.39 -7.17
CA SER A 49 9.56 2.38 -8.23
C SER A 49 8.19 2.17 -8.88
N ASP A 50 8.14 2.07 -10.21
CA ASP A 50 6.95 1.68 -11.01
C ASP A 50 6.34 0.32 -10.58
N ASP A 51 7.08 -0.42 -9.74
CA ASP A 51 6.74 -1.72 -9.17
C ASP A 51 6.16 -1.62 -7.74
N VAL A 52 5.89 -0.40 -7.25
CA VAL A 52 5.18 -0.15 -6.00
C VAL A 52 3.80 0.41 -6.33
N SER A 53 2.78 0.04 -5.53
CA SER A 53 1.40 0.47 -5.72
C SER A 53 1.31 1.97 -6.04
N PRO A 54 0.66 2.36 -7.16
CA PRO A 54 0.75 3.71 -7.72
C PRO A 54 0.23 4.81 -6.77
N SER A 55 -0.58 4.45 -5.77
CA SER A 55 -1.13 5.41 -4.79
C SER A 55 -0.41 5.29 -3.45
N THR A 56 0.83 5.81 -3.37
CA THR A 56 1.63 5.85 -2.13
C THR A 56 1.92 7.29 -1.69
N PHE A 57 1.63 7.60 -0.42
CA PHE A 57 1.75 8.91 0.20
C PHE A 57 2.67 8.84 1.42
N LEU A 58 3.58 9.82 1.51
CA LEU A 58 4.43 10.04 2.68
C LEU A 58 3.85 11.18 3.51
N ILE A 59 3.39 10.88 4.72
CA ILE A 59 2.84 11.85 5.65
C ILE A 59 3.85 12.13 6.75
N LYS A 60 4.28 13.40 6.87
CA LYS A 60 5.12 13.85 7.99
C LYS A 60 4.27 13.93 9.26
N ASN A 61 4.77 13.50 10.41
CA ASN A 61 4.01 13.48 11.66
C ASN A 61 4.15 14.74 12.52
N VAL A 62 4.67 15.81 11.93
CA VAL A 62 4.71 17.13 12.55
C VAL A 62 3.69 17.95 11.78
N GLU A 63 2.66 18.45 12.49
CA GLU A 63 1.67 19.35 11.92
C GLU A 63 2.34 20.64 11.43
N ASP A 64 2.68 20.64 10.14
CA ASP A 64 3.16 21.79 9.41
C ASP A 64 2.43 21.87 8.07
N SER A 65 2.74 22.91 7.28
CA SER A 65 2.14 23.08 5.96
C SER A 65 2.41 21.90 5.03
N LYS A 66 3.46 21.10 5.25
CA LYS A 66 3.75 19.94 4.41
C LYS A 66 2.88 18.74 4.83
N HIS A 67 2.71 18.49 6.12
CA HIS A 67 1.77 17.47 6.64
C HIS A 67 0.35 17.67 6.09
N ASN A 68 -0.19 18.88 6.21
CA ASN A 68 -1.54 19.20 5.76
C ASN A 68 -1.72 19.01 4.25
N MET A 69 -0.68 19.34 3.47
CA MET A 69 -0.65 19.11 2.02
C MET A 69 -0.66 17.61 1.69
N ASP A 70 0.14 16.82 2.40
CA ASP A 70 0.28 15.40 2.11
C ASP A 70 -1.01 14.64 2.48
N ILE A 71 -1.66 15.01 3.60
CA ILE A 71 -3.00 14.51 3.95
C ILE A 71 -4.03 14.92 2.91
N PHE A 72 -4.02 16.16 2.46
CA PHE A 72 -4.94 16.64 1.44
C PHE A 72 -4.81 15.87 0.12
N ASN A 73 -3.58 15.64 -0.35
CA ASN A 73 -3.32 14.85 -1.55
C ASN A 73 -3.82 13.41 -1.40
N PHE A 74 -3.59 12.79 -0.23
CA PHE A 74 -4.13 11.47 0.07
C PHE A 74 -5.67 11.46 0.06
N MET A 75 -6.32 12.44 0.69
CA MET A 75 -7.78 12.55 0.73
C MET A 75 -8.38 12.66 -0.68
N ASN A 76 -7.77 13.46 -1.56
CA ASN A 76 -8.22 13.60 -2.93
C ASN A 76 -8.10 12.28 -3.71
N GLU A 77 -6.99 11.55 -3.54
CA GLU A 77 -6.82 10.23 -4.17
C GLU A 77 -7.85 9.22 -3.64
N TYR A 78 -8.08 9.20 -2.32
CA TYR A 78 -9.08 8.34 -1.70
C TYR A 78 -10.48 8.60 -2.27
N LEU A 79 -10.86 9.88 -2.35
CA LEU A 79 -12.15 10.31 -2.87
C LEU A 79 -12.30 10.01 -4.37
N SER A 80 -11.28 10.29 -5.17
CA SER A 80 -11.25 9.96 -6.60
C SER A 80 -11.43 8.45 -6.82
N THR A 81 -10.69 7.64 -6.06
CA THR A 81 -10.80 6.17 -6.07
C THR A 81 -12.21 5.71 -5.69
N ALA A 82 -12.79 6.29 -4.62
CA ALA A 82 -14.15 5.99 -4.20
C ALA A 82 -15.18 6.37 -5.30
N CYS A 83 -15.01 7.50 -5.97
CA CYS A 83 -15.85 7.89 -7.11
C CYS A 83 -15.80 6.85 -8.22
N VAL A 84 -14.61 6.43 -8.66
CA VAL A 84 -14.45 5.38 -9.67
C VAL A 84 -15.12 4.07 -9.24
N ASN A 85 -14.98 3.69 -7.98
CA ASN A 85 -15.59 2.46 -7.45
C ASN A 85 -17.13 2.53 -7.40
N VAL A 86 -17.72 3.71 -7.11
CA VAL A 86 -19.17 3.94 -7.26
C VAL A 86 -19.59 3.74 -8.72
N LEU A 87 -18.87 4.32 -9.69
CA LEU A 87 -19.18 4.17 -11.12
C LEU A 87 -19.15 2.70 -11.56
N LYS A 88 -18.10 1.96 -11.15
CA LYS A 88 -17.97 0.52 -11.41
C LYS A 88 -19.14 -0.25 -10.82
N PHE A 89 -19.46 0.00 -9.55
CA PHE A 89 -20.54 -0.69 -8.84
C PHE A 89 -21.89 -0.47 -9.52
N THR A 90 -22.18 0.78 -9.90
CA THR A 90 -23.39 1.15 -10.63
C THR A 90 -23.49 0.41 -11.96
N LEU A 91 -22.41 0.36 -12.75
CA LEU A 91 -22.45 -0.24 -14.08
C LEU A 91 -22.64 -1.77 -14.00
N VAL A 92 -21.89 -2.42 -13.11
CA VAL A 92 -21.97 -3.88 -12.88
C VAL A 92 -23.37 -4.28 -12.41
N ASN A 93 -23.96 -3.49 -11.52
CA ASN A 93 -25.26 -3.79 -10.90
C ASN A 93 -26.43 -3.05 -11.58
N SER A 94 -26.25 -2.54 -12.79
CA SER A 94 -27.25 -1.72 -13.48
C SER A 94 -28.60 -2.42 -13.70
N LYS A 95 -28.61 -3.76 -13.80
CA LYS A 95 -29.84 -4.56 -13.94
C LYS A 95 -30.58 -4.76 -12.62
N THR A 96 -29.90 -4.64 -11.47
CA THR A 96 -30.44 -4.94 -10.14
C THR A 96 -30.70 -3.68 -9.32
N LEU A 97 -29.90 -2.64 -9.49
CA LEU A 97 -30.01 -1.37 -8.75
C LEU A 97 -31.30 -0.59 -9.04
N PHE A 98 -31.93 -0.83 -10.19
CA PHE A 98 -33.02 0.00 -10.71
C PHE A 98 -34.30 -0.79 -10.97
N THR A 99 -34.46 -1.96 -10.36
CA THR A 99 -35.68 -2.78 -10.52
C THR A 99 -36.89 -2.08 -9.89
N PRO A 100 -38.13 -2.38 -10.34
CA PRO A 100 -39.36 -1.87 -9.74
C PRO A 100 -39.48 -2.12 -8.22
N ASP A 101 -38.81 -3.17 -7.71
CA ASP A 101 -38.75 -3.55 -6.29
C ASP A 101 -37.75 -2.71 -5.47
N ALA A 102 -36.98 -1.81 -6.09
CA ALA A 102 -36.07 -0.87 -5.42
C ALA A 102 -36.80 0.28 -4.68
N VAL A 103 -38.06 0.07 -4.30
CA VAL A 103 -38.97 1.03 -3.62
C VAL A 103 -38.39 1.54 -2.29
N HIS A 104 -37.36 0.86 -1.76
CA HIS A 104 -36.73 1.15 -0.47
C HIS A 104 -35.27 1.63 -0.55
N GLY A 105 -34.79 2.03 -1.72
CA GLY A 105 -33.43 2.58 -1.86
C GLY A 105 -33.23 3.84 -1.02
N THR A 106 -32.10 3.90 -0.31
CA THR A 106 -31.74 4.94 0.68
C THR A 106 -30.57 5.81 0.22
N ILE A 107 -29.90 5.45 -0.87
CA ILE A 107 -28.73 6.17 -1.39
C ILE A 107 -29.19 7.27 -2.36
N PRO A 108 -28.97 8.56 -2.07
CA PRO A 108 -29.42 9.63 -2.94
C PRO A 108 -28.75 9.61 -4.33
N MET A 109 -29.51 9.95 -5.38
CA MET A 109 -28.98 9.97 -6.75
C MET A 109 -27.83 10.97 -6.98
N TRP A 110 -27.73 12.01 -6.14
CA TRP A 110 -26.62 12.98 -6.23
C TRP A 110 -25.26 12.34 -6.00
N ILE A 111 -25.18 11.17 -5.34
CA ILE A 111 -23.93 10.42 -5.14
C ILE A 111 -23.33 10.00 -6.48
N LEU A 112 -24.18 9.60 -7.42
CA LEU A 112 -23.74 9.17 -8.74
C LEU A 112 -23.32 10.37 -9.61
N SER A 113 -24.07 11.48 -9.53
CA SER A 113 -23.66 12.75 -10.15
C SER A 113 -22.33 13.24 -9.58
N TYR A 114 -22.16 13.17 -8.26
CA TYR A 114 -20.92 13.54 -7.59
C TYR A 114 -19.74 12.67 -8.04
N ALA A 115 -19.94 11.35 -8.14
CA ALA A 115 -18.91 10.45 -8.64
C ALA A 115 -18.50 10.75 -10.09
N LEU A 116 -19.45 11.08 -10.96
CA LEU A 116 -19.18 11.48 -12.35
C LEU A 116 -18.39 12.79 -12.45
N GLU A 117 -18.72 13.77 -11.61
CA GLU A 117 -18.05 15.07 -11.55
C GLU A 117 -16.63 14.98 -10.98
N ASN A 118 -16.38 14.07 -10.03
CA ASN A 118 -15.16 14.07 -9.21
C ASN A 118 -14.21 12.88 -9.46
N CYS A 119 -14.45 12.07 -10.48
CA CYS A 119 -13.56 10.96 -10.85
C CYS A 119 -12.36 11.36 -11.74
N GLN A 120 -12.24 12.62 -12.16
CA GLN A 120 -11.09 13.18 -12.88
C GLN A 120 -10.83 14.62 -12.41
N GLY A 121 -10.04 14.81 -11.35
CA GLY A 121 -9.61 16.15 -10.92
C GLY A 121 -9.26 16.24 -9.43
N MET A 122 -8.43 17.22 -9.07
CA MET A 122 -8.28 17.63 -7.67
C MET A 122 -9.62 18.19 -7.19
N LEU A 123 -10.25 17.57 -6.18
CA LEU A 123 -11.58 17.99 -5.69
C LEU A 123 -11.60 19.42 -5.10
N LEU A 124 -10.41 19.94 -4.77
CA LEU A 124 -10.14 21.30 -4.30
C LEU A 124 -8.77 21.71 -4.82
N SER A 125 -8.58 22.97 -5.21
CA SER A 125 -7.22 23.52 -5.36
C SER A 125 -6.57 23.69 -3.97
N HIS A 126 -5.24 23.65 -3.92
CA HIS A 126 -4.49 23.86 -2.69
C HIS A 126 -4.89 25.16 -1.96
N GLU A 127 -5.18 26.23 -2.71
CA GLU A 127 -5.58 27.52 -2.14
C GLU A 127 -6.97 27.47 -1.47
N GLU A 128 -7.90 26.67 -2.01
CA GLU A 128 -9.25 26.53 -1.47
C GLU A 128 -9.25 25.72 -0.17
N TYR A 129 -8.49 24.62 -0.09
CA TYR A 129 -8.36 23.82 1.12
C TYR A 129 -7.74 24.61 2.28
N TYR A 130 -6.61 25.29 2.06
CA TYR A 130 -5.95 26.07 3.14
C TYR A 130 -6.78 27.26 3.62
N SER A 131 -7.54 27.90 2.72
CA SER A 131 -8.41 29.02 3.09
C SER A 131 -9.50 28.62 4.10
N ALA A 132 -9.89 27.35 4.16
CA ALA A 132 -10.93 26.86 5.08
C ALA A 132 -10.42 26.35 6.43
N ILE A 133 -9.17 25.87 6.50
CA ILE A 133 -8.64 25.17 7.68
C ILE A 133 -7.58 26.01 8.40
N ALA A 134 -7.04 27.06 7.77
CA ALA A 134 -6.13 28.02 8.40
C ALA A 134 -6.64 28.63 9.73
N PRO A 135 -7.93 28.83 9.99
CA PRO A 135 -8.39 29.33 11.30
C PRO A 135 -8.34 28.28 12.43
N GLN A 136 -8.20 26.99 12.11
CA GLN A 136 -8.35 25.89 13.08
C GLN A 136 -7.00 25.36 13.60
N HIS A 137 -5.91 25.52 12.83
CA HIS A 137 -4.54 25.11 13.22
C HIS A 137 -3.64 26.26 13.68
N ILE A 138 -4.14 27.50 13.76
CA ILE A 138 -3.43 28.56 14.48
C ILE A 138 -3.64 28.30 15.97
N ALA A 139 -2.54 28.00 16.68
CA ALA A 139 -2.50 27.75 18.11
C ALA A 139 -3.46 28.63 18.93
N PRO A 140 -4.03 28.13 20.06
CA PRO A 140 -4.99 28.86 20.91
C PRO A 140 -4.53 30.24 21.44
N HIS A 141 -3.27 30.61 21.20
CA HIS A 141 -2.64 31.83 21.70
C HIS A 141 -2.46 32.96 20.68
N ALA A 142 -2.87 32.80 19.42
CA ALA A 142 -2.93 33.92 18.48
C ALA A 142 -4.38 34.38 18.26
N LYS A 143 -4.98 34.98 19.29
CA LYS A 143 -6.14 35.88 19.11
C LYS A 143 -5.65 37.16 18.44
N GLN A 144 -5.37 37.11 17.13
CA GLN A 144 -5.38 38.31 16.32
C GLN A 144 -6.76 38.44 15.67
N SER A 145 -7.48 39.47 16.12
CA SER A 145 -8.71 39.97 15.53
C SER A 145 -8.47 40.37 14.06
N VAL A 146 -8.54 39.41 13.15
CA VAL A 146 -8.61 39.70 11.72
C VAL A 146 -10.08 40.00 11.41
N LYS A 147 -10.40 41.27 11.12
CA LYS A 147 -11.70 41.66 10.56
C LYS A 147 -11.88 40.96 9.21
N THR A 148 -12.53 39.80 9.20
CA THR A 148 -12.86 39.06 7.98
C THR A 148 -13.93 39.80 7.18
N THR A 149 -13.61 40.16 5.93
CA THR A 149 -14.57 40.75 4.98
C THR A 149 -15.72 39.79 4.65
N LYS A 150 -16.91 40.35 4.34
CA LYS A 150 -18.11 39.57 3.96
C LYS A 150 -17.85 38.56 2.82
N LYS A 151 -16.93 38.91 1.90
CA LYS A 151 -16.47 38.03 0.80
C LYS A 151 -15.68 36.81 1.30
N LYS A 152 -14.76 36.99 2.26
CA LYS A 152 -13.99 35.88 2.87
C LYS A 152 -14.88 34.92 3.67
N ARG A 153 -15.90 35.44 4.36
CA ARG A 153 -16.88 34.60 5.09
C ARG A 153 -17.71 33.71 4.15
N LYS A 154 -18.25 34.27 3.06
CA LYS A 154 -18.98 33.49 2.05
C LYS A 154 -18.10 32.40 1.43
N GLN A 155 -16.85 32.71 1.13
CA GLN A 155 -15.91 31.73 0.60
C GLN A 155 -15.62 30.60 1.60
N GLN A 156 -15.48 30.92 2.89
CA GLN A 156 -15.31 29.93 3.94
C GLN A 156 -16.55 29.03 4.11
N GLU A 157 -17.76 29.58 4.05
CA GLU A 157 -19.02 28.82 4.08
C GLU A 157 -19.13 27.84 2.91
N LEU A 158 -18.78 28.28 1.68
CA LEU A 158 -18.75 27.42 0.49
C LEU A 158 -17.81 26.21 0.66
N ILE A 159 -16.63 26.41 1.24
CA ILE A 159 -15.67 25.32 1.41
C ILE A 159 -16.13 24.34 2.50
N LEU A 160 -16.74 24.84 3.58
CA LEU A 160 -17.31 23.97 4.63
C LEU A 160 -18.44 23.10 4.06
N ASP A 161 -19.28 23.65 3.19
CA ASP A 161 -20.32 22.90 2.48
C ASP A 161 -19.72 21.83 1.57
N MET A 162 -18.63 22.14 0.85
CA MET A 162 -17.90 21.17 0.04
C MET A 162 -17.32 20.02 0.88
N ILE A 163 -16.73 20.32 2.04
CA ILE A 163 -16.18 19.31 2.96
C ILE A 163 -17.30 18.42 3.53
N ASP A 164 -18.43 19.02 3.93
CA ASP A 164 -19.60 18.26 4.40
C ASP A 164 -20.15 17.34 3.30
N LYS A 165 -20.19 17.82 2.05
CA LYS A 165 -20.58 17.03 0.89
C LYS A 165 -19.63 15.86 0.64
N GLN A 166 -18.31 16.06 0.75
CA GLN A 166 -17.30 14.99 0.67
C GLN A 166 -17.50 13.95 1.77
N TYR A 167 -17.71 14.40 3.01
CA TYR A 167 -17.92 13.50 4.15
C TYR A 167 -19.18 12.64 3.97
N LYS A 168 -20.30 13.27 3.57
CA LYS A 168 -21.54 12.56 3.24
C LYS A 168 -21.34 11.57 2.09
N PHE A 169 -20.62 11.97 1.04
CA PHE A 169 -20.31 11.07 -0.07
C PHE A 169 -19.58 9.82 0.41
N VAL A 170 -18.55 9.96 1.26
CA VAL A 170 -17.79 8.83 1.81
C VAL A 170 -18.68 7.92 2.67
N GLN A 171 -19.63 8.46 3.43
CA GLN A 171 -20.60 7.65 4.18
C GLN A 171 -21.48 6.81 3.25
N TYR A 172 -22.08 7.43 2.23
CA TYR A 172 -22.92 6.75 1.25
C TYR A 172 -22.13 5.74 0.39
N TYR A 173 -20.87 6.04 0.08
CA TYR A 173 -19.94 5.10 -0.56
C TYR A 173 -19.80 3.80 0.25
N TYR A 174 -19.66 3.90 1.58
CA TYR A 174 -19.62 2.70 2.43
C TYR A 174 -20.96 1.96 2.44
N LEU A 175 -22.08 2.66 2.54
CA LEU A 175 -23.40 2.02 2.52
C LEU A 175 -23.66 1.28 1.20
N LEU A 176 -23.27 1.88 0.08
CA LEU A 176 -23.43 1.30 -1.25
C LEU A 176 -22.56 0.05 -1.44
N LEU A 177 -21.25 0.14 -1.21
CA LEU A 177 -20.31 -0.95 -1.54
C LEU A 177 -20.07 -1.97 -0.42
N ASN A 178 -20.16 -1.59 0.86
CA ASN A 178 -19.98 -2.54 1.98
C ASN A 178 -21.29 -3.17 2.44
N GLU A 179 -22.39 -2.42 2.38
CA GLU A 179 -23.70 -2.85 2.91
C GLU A 179 -24.69 -3.20 1.79
N GLY A 180 -24.35 -2.92 0.52
CA GLY A 180 -25.19 -3.25 -0.64
C GLY A 180 -26.48 -2.43 -0.72
N GLN A 181 -26.53 -1.24 -0.08
CA GLN A 181 -27.71 -0.39 -0.12
C GLN A 181 -27.96 0.15 -1.54
N LEU A 182 -29.23 0.31 -1.91
CA LEU A 182 -29.64 0.68 -3.26
C LEU A 182 -29.86 2.20 -3.40
N PHE A 183 -29.74 2.69 -4.63
CA PHE A 183 -30.12 4.06 -4.96
C PHE A 183 -31.62 4.30 -4.82
N GLU A 184 -31.98 5.53 -4.46
CA GLU A 184 -33.35 6.04 -4.57
C GLU A 184 -33.91 5.85 -5.99
N LYS A 185 -35.24 5.74 -6.10
CA LYS A 185 -35.91 5.52 -7.38
C LYS A 185 -35.69 6.69 -8.34
N GLY A 186 -35.03 6.41 -9.48
CA GLY A 186 -34.93 7.32 -10.62
C GLY A 186 -35.98 7.05 -11.70
N THR A 187 -36.13 7.95 -12.68
CA THR A 187 -36.91 7.68 -13.89
C THR A 187 -36.09 6.85 -14.87
N ASP A 188 -36.74 5.97 -15.65
CA ASP A 188 -36.04 5.09 -16.61
C ASP A 188 -35.18 5.88 -17.61
N GLU A 189 -35.66 7.03 -18.07
CA GLU A 189 -34.95 7.93 -18.99
C GLU A 189 -33.68 8.53 -18.36
N PHE A 190 -33.77 8.98 -17.11
CA PHE A 190 -32.63 9.52 -16.36
C PHE A 190 -31.58 8.45 -16.14
N LEU A 191 -32.01 7.24 -15.75
CA LEU A 191 -31.13 6.12 -15.48
C LEU A 191 -30.40 5.64 -16.74
N ARG A 192 -31.08 5.57 -17.89
CA ARG A 192 -30.43 5.25 -19.17
C ARG A 192 -29.34 6.26 -19.52
N THR A 193 -29.67 7.55 -19.50
CA THR A 193 -28.73 8.64 -19.79
C THR A 193 -27.53 8.62 -18.84
N MET A 194 -27.79 8.36 -17.57
CA MET A 194 -26.75 8.28 -16.55
C MET A 194 -25.84 7.06 -16.75
N LEU A 195 -26.39 5.88 -17.03
CA LEU A 195 -25.60 4.67 -17.29
C LEU A 195 -24.72 4.81 -18.55
N GLU A 196 -25.22 5.46 -19.60
CA GLU A 196 -24.42 5.80 -20.77
C GLU A 196 -23.26 6.73 -20.41
N THR A 197 -23.52 7.74 -19.58
CA THR A 197 -22.49 8.67 -19.09
C THR A 197 -21.45 7.94 -18.23
N VAL A 198 -21.88 7.06 -17.32
CA VAL A 198 -21.02 6.21 -16.48
C VAL A 198 -20.13 5.33 -17.35
N ARG A 199 -20.70 4.63 -18.34
CA ARG A 199 -19.95 3.77 -19.26
C ARG A 199 -18.92 4.58 -20.06
N ALA A 200 -19.31 5.73 -20.60
CA ALA A 200 -18.40 6.60 -21.34
C ALA A 200 -17.24 7.09 -20.45
N LYS A 201 -17.52 7.43 -19.19
CA LYS A 201 -16.50 7.88 -18.23
C LYS A 201 -15.55 6.75 -17.83
N LEU A 202 -16.06 5.54 -17.56
CA LEU A 202 -15.23 4.37 -17.27
C LEU A 202 -14.36 3.96 -18.47
N LYS A 203 -14.85 4.09 -19.70
CA LYS A 203 -14.05 3.85 -20.91
C LYS A 203 -12.82 4.78 -20.98
N GLN A 204 -12.92 5.99 -20.47
CA GLN A 204 -11.80 6.94 -20.41
C GLN A 204 -10.84 6.66 -19.24
N LEU A 205 -11.38 6.20 -18.12
CA LEU A 205 -10.63 6.02 -16.86
C LEU A 205 -9.94 4.66 -16.75
N GLU A 206 -10.67 3.60 -17.04
CA GLU A 206 -10.22 2.22 -16.91
C GLU A 206 -10.75 1.37 -18.08
N PRO A 207 -10.20 1.57 -19.29
CA PRO A 207 -10.66 0.86 -20.50
C PRO A 207 -10.53 -0.66 -20.36
N ASP A 208 -9.45 -1.13 -19.72
CA ASP A 208 -9.19 -2.56 -19.54
C ASP A 208 -10.22 -3.22 -18.60
N TYR A 209 -10.61 -2.52 -17.53
CA TYR A 209 -11.66 -2.98 -16.62
C TYR A 209 -13.01 -3.08 -17.35
N LEU A 210 -13.37 -2.07 -18.14
CA LEU A 210 -14.61 -2.06 -18.89
C LEU A 210 -14.66 -3.23 -19.90
N GLN A 211 -13.56 -3.46 -20.62
CA GLN A 211 -13.46 -4.56 -21.58
C GLN A 211 -13.59 -5.94 -20.91
N ALA A 212 -12.91 -6.14 -19.76
CA ALA A 212 -13.00 -7.39 -19.01
C ALA A 212 -14.45 -7.65 -18.53
N MET A 213 -15.08 -6.63 -17.95
CA MET A 213 -16.46 -6.71 -17.47
C MET A 213 -17.47 -6.99 -18.59
N GLU A 214 -17.34 -6.34 -19.75
CA GLU A 214 -18.22 -6.57 -20.90
C GLU A 214 -18.07 -7.99 -21.47
N THR A 215 -16.85 -8.55 -21.43
CA THR A 215 -16.58 -9.93 -21.84
C THR A 215 -17.20 -10.94 -20.88
N GLU A 216 -17.09 -10.71 -19.56
CA GLU A 216 -17.70 -11.57 -18.52
C GLU A 216 -19.23 -11.53 -18.55
N GLN A 217 -19.84 -10.36 -18.74
CA GLN A 217 -21.30 -10.21 -18.87
C GLN A 217 -21.86 -10.93 -20.10
N PHE A 218 -21.09 -11.02 -21.18
CA PHE A 218 -21.48 -11.80 -22.38
C PHE A 218 -21.39 -13.30 -22.14
N SER A 219 -20.45 -13.77 -21.31
CA SER A 219 -20.31 -15.19 -20.98
C SER A 219 -21.32 -15.71 -19.95
N SER A 220 -21.91 -14.81 -19.15
CA SER A 220 -22.84 -15.16 -18.05
C SER A 220 -24.32 -15.09 -18.43
N SER A 221 -24.66 -14.66 -19.66
CA SER A 221 -26.06 -14.57 -20.12
C SER A 221 -26.75 -15.92 -20.35
N GLU A 222 -26.06 -17.05 -20.16
CA GLU A 222 -26.64 -18.40 -20.34
C GLU A 222 -27.18 -19.06 -19.06
N ASN A 223 -26.96 -18.50 -17.86
CA ASN A 223 -27.48 -19.09 -16.62
C ASN A 223 -28.48 -18.16 -15.92
N LEU A 224 -29.76 -18.54 -15.91
CA LEU A 224 -30.86 -17.89 -15.16
C LEU A 224 -30.73 -18.14 -13.65
N GLU A 225 -29.80 -17.48 -12.97
CA GLU A 225 -29.89 -17.29 -11.52
C GLU A 225 -30.44 -15.89 -11.18
N ALA A 226 -31.10 -15.78 -10.03
CA ALA A 226 -31.77 -14.56 -9.56
C ALA A 226 -30.83 -13.33 -9.56
N PRO A 227 -31.36 -12.11 -9.76
CA PRO A 227 -30.56 -10.88 -9.77
C PRO A 227 -29.79 -10.73 -8.45
N THR A 228 -28.49 -11.03 -8.50
CA THR A 228 -27.58 -10.94 -7.35
C THR A 228 -26.71 -9.69 -7.51
N ILE A 229 -26.54 -8.91 -6.44
CA ILE A 229 -25.61 -7.78 -6.44
C ILE A 229 -24.19 -8.32 -6.52
N HIS A 230 -23.47 -8.02 -7.59
CA HIS A 230 -22.06 -8.33 -7.74
C HIS A 230 -21.23 -7.32 -6.95
N SER A 231 -20.31 -7.82 -6.11
CA SER A 231 -19.41 -6.98 -5.32
C SER A 231 -18.34 -6.34 -6.20
N VAL A 232 -18.15 -5.03 -6.08
CA VAL A 232 -16.93 -4.37 -6.55
C VAL A 232 -15.94 -4.31 -5.38
N PRO A 233 -14.70 -4.80 -5.53
CA PRO A 233 -13.72 -4.77 -4.44
C PRO A 233 -13.44 -3.33 -4.01
N MET A 234 -13.64 -3.04 -2.72
CA MET A 234 -13.14 -1.78 -2.15
C MET A 234 -11.61 -1.80 -2.08
N ASP A 235 -11.00 -0.66 -2.40
CA ASP A 235 -9.58 -0.48 -2.16
C ASP A 235 -9.30 -0.39 -0.65
N ASN A 236 -8.45 -1.30 -0.18
CA ASN A 236 -7.91 -1.25 1.16
C ASN A 236 -6.67 -0.35 1.17
N TRP A 237 -6.43 0.31 2.30
CA TRP A 237 -5.27 1.17 2.48
C TRP A 237 -4.40 0.61 3.59
N ILE A 238 -3.09 0.61 3.39
CA ILE A 238 -2.13 0.19 4.40
C ILE A 238 -1.37 1.40 4.93
N VAL A 239 -1.24 1.46 6.25
CA VAL A 239 -0.44 2.45 6.97
C VAL A 239 0.79 1.76 7.55
N LYS A 240 1.96 2.36 7.31
CA LYS A 240 3.25 1.91 7.81
C LYS A 240 3.90 3.06 8.59
N SER A 241 4.51 2.77 9.73
CA SER A 241 5.31 3.76 10.47
C SER A 241 6.81 3.52 10.25
N ASP A 242 7.61 4.57 10.42
CA ASP A 242 9.07 4.49 10.36
C ASP A 242 9.71 3.85 11.62
N VAL A 243 8.93 3.64 12.68
CA VAL A 243 9.35 2.96 13.91
C VAL A 243 9.21 1.45 13.75
N SER A 244 10.14 0.88 12.97
CA SER A 244 10.15 -0.51 12.50
C SER A 244 10.22 -1.63 13.55
N LYS A 245 10.34 -1.31 14.86
CA LYS A 245 10.70 -2.32 15.86
C LYS A 245 9.53 -3.08 16.48
N HIS A 246 8.31 -2.54 16.58
CA HIS A 246 7.26 -3.20 17.39
C HIS A 246 5.83 -3.19 16.85
N TYR A 247 5.45 -2.35 15.88
CA TYR A 247 4.05 -2.27 15.42
C TYR A 247 4.00 -2.14 13.89
N GLY A 248 3.48 -3.20 13.27
CA GLY A 248 3.62 -3.50 11.84
C GLY A 248 2.75 -2.66 10.90
N ILE A 249 2.72 -3.10 9.64
CA ILE A 249 1.79 -2.59 8.62
C ILE A 249 0.37 -2.85 9.11
N ARG A 250 -0.51 -1.85 9.07
CA ARG A 250 -1.95 -2.00 9.37
C ARG A 250 -2.79 -1.69 8.16
N CYS A 251 -3.96 -2.32 8.08
CA CYS A 251 -4.89 -2.21 6.98
C CYS A 251 -6.19 -1.55 7.41
N PHE A 252 -6.67 -0.62 6.58
CA PHE A 252 -7.86 0.16 6.80
C PHE A 252 -8.78 0.04 5.60
N LYS A 253 -10.06 -0.23 5.86
CA LYS A 253 -11.13 -0.20 4.86
C LYS A 253 -11.85 1.13 4.80
N LYS A 254 -11.79 1.90 5.91
CA LYS A 254 -12.49 3.15 6.10
C LYS A 254 -11.48 4.28 6.34
N LEU A 255 -11.79 5.45 5.80
CA LEU A 255 -10.99 6.65 5.88
C LEU A 255 -10.84 7.19 7.29
N GLN A 256 -11.94 7.34 8.04
CA GLN A 256 -11.88 7.93 9.39
C GLN A 256 -10.98 7.15 10.35
N PRO A 257 -11.10 5.80 10.48
CA PRO A 257 -10.19 5.04 11.31
C PRO A 257 -8.72 5.13 10.88
N LEU A 258 -8.44 5.35 9.59
CA LEU A 258 -7.08 5.57 9.08
C LEU A 258 -6.55 6.94 9.49
N LEU A 259 -7.35 8.01 9.38
CA LEU A 259 -6.97 9.35 9.81
C LEU A 259 -6.76 9.40 11.32
N ASP A 260 -7.68 8.82 12.10
CA ASP A 260 -7.56 8.71 13.56
C ASP A 260 -6.25 8.02 13.97
N GLU A 261 -5.78 7.06 13.17
CA GLU A 261 -4.52 6.37 13.43
C GLU A 261 -3.30 7.26 13.27
N ILE A 262 -3.32 8.12 12.26
CA ILE A 262 -2.25 9.07 11.99
C ILE A 262 -2.25 10.14 13.10
N ASP A 263 -3.42 10.67 13.41
CA ASP A 263 -3.61 11.76 14.39
C ASP A 263 -3.24 11.37 15.81
N LYS A 264 -3.56 10.13 16.23
CA LYS A 264 -3.20 9.62 17.56
C LYS A 264 -1.70 9.69 17.83
N ASN A 265 -0.89 9.55 16.78
CA ASN A 265 0.57 9.47 16.87
C ASN A 265 1.08 8.59 18.03
N GLU A 266 0.44 7.43 18.25
CA GLU A 266 0.77 6.57 19.39
C GLU A 266 2.24 6.12 19.37
N TYR A 267 2.83 6.03 18.17
CA TYR A 267 4.16 5.48 17.95
C TYR A 267 5.28 6.52 17.98
N LYS A 268 4.98 7.82 18.14
CA LYS A 268 5.96 8.91 18.07
C LYS A 268 6.88 8.78 16.85
N CYS A 269 6.30 8.36 15.73
CA CYS A 269 7.00 8.18 14.48
C CYS A 269 7.26 9.56 13.84
N ASP A 270 8.24 9.70 12.95
CA ASP A 270 8.40 10.98 12.25
C ASP A 270 7.57 11.03 10.97
N TYR A 271 7.27 9.85 10.42
CA TYR A 271 6.54 9.70 9.18
C TYR A 271 5.64 8.46 9.19
N TYR A 272 4.50 8.60 8.54
CA TYR A 272 3.66 7.51 8.07
C TYR A 272 3.76 7.37 6.57
N VAL A 273 3.68 6.13 6.09
CA VAL A 273 3.44 5.83 4.67
C VAL A 273 2.05 5.26 4.56
N ILE A 274 1.18 5.96 3.82
CA ILE A 274 -0.12 5.47 3.42
C ILE A 274 0.04 4.91 2.00
N GLN A 275 -0.40 3.69 1.77
CA GLN A 275 -0.30 3.04 0.47
C GLN A 275 -1.59 2.32 0.15
N ARG A 276 -2.09 2.43 -1.08
CA ARG A 276 -3.18 1.58 -1.54
C ARG A 276 -2.71 0.13 -1.59
N ALA A 277 -3.43 -0.76 -0.93
CA ALA A 277 -3.17 -2.19 -0.99
C ALA A 277 -3.45 -2.70 -2.41
N VAL A 278 -2.68 -3.69 -2.86
CA VAL A 278 -3.02 -4.48 -4.04
C VAL A 278 -4.36 -5.17 -3.76
N SER A 279 -5.43 -4.71 -4.40
CA SER A 279 -6.80 -5.20 -4.19
C SER A 279 -7.06 -6.48 -4.98
N ASP A 280 -6.62 -6.53 -6.23
CA ASP A 280 -6.76 -7.70 -7.10
C ASP A 280 -5.54 -8.63 -7.02
N GLN A 281 -5.43 -9.39 -5.92
CA GLN A 281 -4.29 -10.28 -5.67
C GLN A 281 -4.48 -11.65 -6.31
N PHE A 282 -3.40 -12.22 -6.85
CA PHE A 282 -3.39 -13.64 -7.19
C PHE A 282 -3.51 -14.50 -5.92
N LEU A 283 -4.33 -15.55 -6.00
CA LEU A 283 -4.64 -16.41 -4.86
C LEU A 283 -4.09 -17.82 -5.06
N ILE A 284 -3.57 -18.41 -3.99
CA ILE A 284 -3.20 -19.84 -3.95
C ILE A 284 -4.35 -20.58 -3.29
N HIS A 285 -5.06 -21.43 -4.05
CA HIS A 285 -6.26 -22.14 -3.56
C HIS A 285 -7.27 -21.21 -2.87
N GLY A 286 -7.52 -20.03 -3.46
CA GLY A 286 -8.44 -19.02 -2.90
C GLY A 286 -7.88 -18.24 -1.70
N LYS A 287 -6.60 -18.41 -1.33
CA LYS A 287 -5.98 -17.74 -0.19
C LYS A 287 -4.96 -16.69 -0.62
N GLN A 288 -5.01 -15.53 0.04
CA GLN A 288 -4.00 -14.49 -0.09
C GLN A 288 -2.64 -15.00 0.41
N PHE A 289 -1.57 -14.53 -0.22
CA PHE A 289 -0.20 -14.84 0.19
C PHE A 289 0.73 -13.67 -0.05
N LYS A 290 1.90 -13.71 0.59
CA LYS A 290 3.02 -12.80 0.30
C LYS A 290 4.31 -13.57 0.12
N ILE A 291 5.23 -13.00 -0.64
CA ILE A 291 6.51 -13.64 -0.96
C ILE A 291 7.61 -12.96 -0.16
N TYR A 292 8.34 -13.73 0.62
CA TYR A 292 9.62 -13.29 1.20
C TYR A 292 10.77 -13.72 0.32
N LYS A 293 11.55 -12.74 -0.12
CA LYS A 293 12.77 -12.96 -0.89
C LYS A 293 13.95 -12.34 -0.15
N PHE A 294 15.06 -13.08 -0.11
CA PHE A 294 16.26 -12.68 0.61
C PHE A 294 17.38 -12.35 -0.37
N PHE A 295 18.18 -11.36 0.01
CA PHE A 295 19.33 -10.86 -0.73
C PHE A 295 20.45 -10.56 0.24
N LEU A 296 21.68 -10.83 -0.17
CA LEU A 296 22.85 -10.33 0.51
C LEU A 296 23.40 -9.16 -0.30
N VAL A 297 23.39 -7.97 0.29
CA VAL A 297 24.00 -6.78 -0.32
C VAL A 297 25.41 -6.67 0.22
N VAL A 298 26.40 -6.75 -0.66
CA VAL A 298 27.82 -6.83 -0.29
C VAL A 298 28.62 -5.59 -0.68
N ASN A 299 28.06 -4.81 -1.62
CA ASN A 299 28.53 -3.51 -2.04
C ASN A 299 27.33 -2.65 -2.42
N VAL A 300 27.34 -1.36 -2.07
CA VAL A 300 26.34 -0.39 -2.52
C VAL A 300 26.85 0.49 -3.67
N GLU A 301 28.16 0.52 -3.90
CA GLU A 301 28.78 1.29 -4.99
C GLU A 301 30.06 0.62 -5.54
N PRO A 302 30.01 0.00 -6.74
CA PRO A 302 28.80 -0.32 -7.50
C PRO A 302 27.90 -1.34 -6.76
N PRO A 303 26.56 -1.32 -6.97
CA PRO A 303 25.67 -2.27 -6.31
C PRO A 303 26.02 -3.73 -6.62
N GLU A 304 26.36 -4.50 -5.59
CA GLU A 304 26.57 -5.95 -5.68
C GLU A 304 25.56 -6.64 -4.76
N ILE A 305 24.59 -7.30 -5.38
CA ILE A 305 23.43 -7.91 -4.72
C ILE A 305 23.39 -9.40 -5.08
N LEU A 306 23.46 -10.26 -4.07
CA LEU A 306 23.45 -11.70 -4.23
C LEU A 306 22.08 -12.28 -3.83
N PRO A 307 21.20 -12.60 -4.80
CA PRO A 307 19.89 -13.17 -4.50
C PRO A 307 20.00 -14.61 -4.02
N PHE A 308 19.31 -14.95 -2.92
CA PHE A 308 19.19 -16.34 -2.51
C PHE A 308 18.17 -17.07 -3.39
N LYS A 309 18.48 -18.30 -3.83
CA LYS A 309 17.52 -19.15 -4.57
C LYS A 309 16.24 -19.38 -3.76
N LEU A 310 16.39 -19.56 -2.44
CA LEU A 310 15.29 -19.80 -1.53
C LEU A 310 14.44 -18.53 -1.34
N CYS A 311 13.14 -18.67 -1.53
CA CYS A 311 12.10 -17.71 -1.17
C CYS A 311 10.94 -18.45 -0.53
N TYR A 312 10.04 -17.72 0.12
CA TYR A 312 8.94 -18.29 0.87
C TYR A 312 7.63 -17.63 0.51
N PHE A 313 6.62 -18.43 0.20
CA PHE A 313 5.27 -17.96 -0.03
C PHE A 313 4.48 -18.21 1.25
N LEU A 314 4.11 -17.13 1.92
CA LEU A 314 3.46 -17.14 3.21
C LEU A 314 1.96 -17.04 2.99
N ILE A 315 1.26 -18.15 3.17
CA ILE A 315 -0.15 -18.27 2.82
C ILE A 315 -1.00 -17.94 4.04
N ASN A 316 -2.00 -17.09 3.86
CA ASN A 316 -2.98 -16.77 4.88
C ASN A 316 -3.88 -17.98 5.14
N GLN A 317 -3.70 -18.65 6.27
CA GLN A 317 -4.50 -19.82 6.66
C GLN A 317 -5.73 -19.45 7.49
N ARG A 318 -5.84 -18.20 7.97
CA ARG A 318 -7.01 -17.74 8.71
C ARG A 318 -8.12 -17.38 7.72
N LYS A 319 -9.37 -17.68 8.07
CA LYS A 319 -10.55 -17.26 7.30
C LYS A 319 -10.50 -15.74 7.14
N GLU A 320 -10.44 -15.25 5.90
CA GLU A 320 -10.73 -13.92 5.28
C GLU A 320 -10.61 -12.60 6.07
N LYS A 321 -10.65 -12.59 7.40
CA LYS A 321 -10.69 -11.40 8.26
C LYS A 321 -9.34 -10.75 8.51
N GLU A 322 -8.23 -11.47 8.36
CA GLU A 322 -6.89 -10.91 8.60
C GLU A 322 -6.21 -10.49 7.30
N CYS A 323 -5.79 -9.24 7.28
CA CYS A 323 -5.09 -8.66 6.15
C CYS A 323 -3.70 -9.30 5.98
N ILE A 324 -3.37 -9.80 4.78
CA ILE A 324 -2.07 -10.44 4.49
C ILE A 324 -0.85 -9.57 4.85
N TYR A 325 -1.03 -8.25 4.84
CA TYR A 325 -0.01 -7.26 5.18
C TYR A 325 0.31 -7.25 6.68
N GLU A 326 -0.66 -7.54 7.54
CA GLU A 326 -0.54 -7.61 9.01
C GLU A 326 0.02 -8.95 9.52
N LEU A 327 0.00 -10.00 8.68
CA LEU A 327 0.39 -11.33 9.13
C LEU A 327 1.86 -11.42 9.53
N GLU A 328 2.12 -11.54 10.82
CA GLU A 328 3.47 -11.74 11.34
C GLU A 328 3.84 -13.21 11.58
N LYS A 329 2.82 -14.06 11.76
CA LYS A 329 2.96 -15.49 12.06
C LYS A 329 2.61 -16.31 10.82
N TYR A 330 3.47 -17.26 10.49
CA TYR A 330 3.29 -18.13 9.32
C TYR A 330 2.81 -19.49 9.78
N GLN A 331 1.64 -19.91 9.29
CA GLN A 331 1.10 -21.24 9.56
C GLN A 331 1.37 -22.21 8.40
N HIS A 332 1.54 -21.68 7.18
CA HIS A 332 1.83 -22.47 6.01
C HIS A 332 2.76 -21.71 5.07
N VAL A 333 3.84 -22.38 4.67
CA VAL A 333 4.92 -21.80 3.90
C VAL A 333 5.19 -22.71 2.71
N TRP A 334 5.17 -22.15 1.50
CA TRP A 334 5.60 -22.86 0.29
C TRP A 334 6.98 -22.42 -0.15
N THR A 335 7.65 -23.34 -0.84
CA THR A 335 8.89 -23.09 -1.59
C THR A 335 8.58 -22.70 -3.03
N PRO A 336 9.53 -22.11 -3.79
CA PRO A 336 9.32 -21.82 -5.20
C PRO A 336 8.96 -23.05 -6.03
N HIS A 337 9.47 -24.25 -5.70
CA HIS A 337 9.09 -25.48 -6.39
C HIS A 337 7.59 -25.80 -6.21
N MET A 338 7.08 -25.70 -4.98
CA MET A 338 5.65 -25.91 -4.70
C MET A 338 4.77 -24.89 -5.45
N PHE A 339 5.20 -23.63 -5.47
CA PHE A 339 4.49 -22.58 -6.20
C PHE A 339 4.51 -22.83 -7.72
N GLU A 340 5.63 -23.26 -8.29
CA GLU A 340 5.75 -23.58 -9.72
C GLU A 340 4.91 -24.80 -10.12
N THR A 341 4.81 -25.81 -9.25
CA THR A 341 3.87 -26.92 -9.41
C THR A 341 2.41 -26.44 -9.41
N TYR A 342 2.04 -25.53 -8.50
CA TYR A 342 0.71 -24.94 -8.47
C TYR A 342 0.43 -24.11 -9.73
N LEU A 343 1.36 -23.25 -10.15
CA LEU A 343 1.23 -22.50 -11.40
C LEU A 343 1.00 -23.44 -12.60
N SER A 344 1.69 -24.57 -12.63
CA SER A 344 1.49 -25.59 -13.67
C SER A 344 0.07 -26.18 -13.63
N SER A 345 -0.46 -26.44 -12.43
CA SER A 345 -1.86 -26.92 -12.28
C SER A 345 -2.93 -25.92 -12.69
N VAL A 346 -2.62 -24.62 -12.73
CA VAL A 346 -3.54 -23.57 -13.18
C VAL A 346 -3.17 -23.02 -14.58
N HIS A 347 -2.47 -23.83 -15.39
CA HIS A 347 -2.07 -23.51 -16.76
C HIS A 347 -1.14 -22.28 -16.92
N LYS A 348 -0.47 -21.87 -15.84
CA LYS A 348 0.48 -20.73 -15.77
C LYS A 348 1.94 -21.20 -15.65
N HIS A 349 2.27 -22.32 -16.29
CA HIS A 349 3.57 -22.99 -16.19
C HIS A 349 4.75 -22.07 -16.60
N GLY A 350 5.88 -22.19 -15.90
CA GLY A 350 7.12 -21.47 -16.21
C GLY A 350 7.11 -19.95 -15.92
N LEU A 351 5.96 -19.35 -15.57
CA LEU A 351 5.87 -17.91 -15.30
C LEU A 351 6.68 -17.47 -14.08
N TRP A 352 6.89 -18.36 -13.10
CA TRP A 352 7.79 -18.07 -11.97
C TRP A 352 9.20 -17.73 -12.46
N THR A 353 9.79 -18.62 -13.25
CA THR A 353 11.17 -18.50 -13.72
C THR A 353 11.31 -17.44 -14.83
N ARG A 354 10.31 -17.30 -15.70
CA ARG A 354 10.37 -16.41 -16.87
C ARG A 354 9.96 -14.96 -16.59
N CYS A 355 9.08 -14.73 -15.62
CA CYS A 355 8.44 -13.42 -15.43
C CYS A 355 8.55 -12.95 -13.97
N ILE A 356 8.00 -13.71 -13.02
CA ILE A 356 7.81 -13.25 -11.64
C ILE A 356 9.16 -13.05 -10.94
N HIS A 357 10.02 -14.08 -10.94
CA HIS A 357 11.30 -14.01 -10.24
C HIS A 357 12.24 -12.96 -10.85
N PRO A 358 12.41 -12.86 -12.18
CA PRO A 358 13.17 -11.77 -12.81
C PRO A 358 12.68 -10.37 -12.45
N GLN A 359 11.36 -10.11 -12.53
CA GLN A 359 10.79 -8.80 -12.18
C GLN A 359 11.05 -8.45 -10.71
N MET A 360 10.91 -9.40 -9.79
CA MET A 360 11.25 -9.18 -8.38
C MET A 360 12.74 -8.78 -8.19
N LEU A 361 13.66 -9.36 -8.96
CA LEU A 361 15.08 -8.99 -8.90
C LEU A 361 15.29 -7.58 -9.46
N GLU A 362 14.66 -7.27 -10.59
CA GLU A 362 14.73 -5.98 -11.25
C GLU A 362 14.24 -4.85 -10.34
N SER A 363 13.10 -5.02 -9.66
CA SER A 363 12.56 -4.03 -8.73
C SER A 363 13.59 -3.65 -7.65
N ILE A 364 14.36 -4.61 -7.16
CA ILE A 364 15.35 -4.37 -6.10
C ILE A 364 16.57 -3.64 -6.63
N VAL A 365 17.04 -4.01 -7.82
CA VAL A 365 18.15 -3.29 -8.48
C VAL A 365 17.73 -1.83 -8.75
N LYS A 366 16.49 -1.62 -9.23
CA LYS A 366 15.92 -0.29 -9.42
C LYS A 366 15.84 0.49 -8.11
N THR A 367 15.29 -0.10 -7.06
CA THR A 367 15.21 0.52 -5.73
C THR A 367 16.60 0.95 -5.23
N MET A 368 17.60 0.08 -5.30
CA MET A 368 18.97 0.41 -4.87
C MET A 368 19.59 1.52 -5.72
N SER A 369 19.35 1.51 -7.04
CA SER A 369 19.87 2.51 -7.97
C SER A 369 19.26 3.89 -7.74
N LEU A 370 17.95 3.97 -7.53
CA LEU A 370 17.23 5.22 -7.23
C LEU A 370 17.67 5.84 -5.89
N ASN A 371 18.12 5.00 -4.97
CA ASN A 371 18.54 5.41 -3.64
C ASN A 371 20.06 5.56 -3.47
N LYS A 372 20.83 5.38 -4.55
CA LYS A 372 22.30 5.37 -4.51
C LYS A 372 22.90 6.55 -3.75
N GLN A 373 22.36 7.76 -3.95
CA GLN A 373 22.85 9.00 -3.33
C GLN A 373 22.78 9.03 -1.79
N PHE A 374 22.00 8.14 -1.19
CA PHE A 374 21.82 8.10 0.26
C PHE A 374 22.53 6.91 0.91
N LEU A 375 22.95 5.91 0.12
CA LEU A 375 23.71 4.76 0.58
C LEU A 375 25.15 5.19 0.86
N VAL A 376 25.77 4.59 1.89
CA VAL A 376 27.18 4.85 2.23
C VAL A 376 27.93 3.53 2.22
N GLN A 377 28.89 3.44 1.30
CA GLN A 377 29.76 2.28 1.20
C GLN A 377 30.74 2.24 2.37
N ARG A 378 30.97 1.03 2.87
CA ARG A 378 32.08 0.71 3.78
C ARG A 378 32.63 -0.65 3.39
N ASP A 379 33.94 -0.74 3.26
CA ASP A 379 34.59 -2.02 3.05
C ASP A 379 34.29 -2.96 4.21
N LYS A 380 34.25 -4.26 3.90
CA LYS A 380 33.91 -5.32 4.88
C LYS A 380 32.54 -5.14 5.56
N SER A 381 31.68 -4.26 5.06
CA SER A 381 30.25 -4.31 5.35
C SER A 381 29.51 -5.22 4.37
N LEU A 382 28.40 -5.76 4.86
CA LEU A 382 27.41 -6.53 4.11
C LEU A 382 26.09 -6.42 4.84
N GLU A 383 24.96 -6.60 4.17
CA GLU A 383 23.66 -6.51 4.79
C GLU A 383 22.72 -7.57 4.25
N LEU A 384 22.12 -8.37 5.14
CA LEU A 384 21.10 -9.34 4.77
C LEU A 384 19.77 -8.61 4.68
N VAL A 385 19.22 -8.54 3.48
CA VAL A 385 17.98 -7.83 3.17
C VAL A 385 16.88 -8.83 2.86
N ARG A 386 15.70 -8.62 3.45
CA ARG A 386 14.47 -9.36 3.15
C ARG A 386 13.45 -8.43 2.54
N THR A 387 13.00 -8.74 1.33
CA THR A 387 11.90 -8.05 0.68
C THR A 387 10.60 -8.83 0.82
N THR A 388 9.48 -8.10 0.78
CA THR A 388 8.12 -8.63 0.77
C THR A 388 7.46 -8.23 -0.52
N PHE A 389 6.96 -9.20 -1.27
CA PHE A 389 6.18 -8.97 -2.49
C PHE A 389 4.77 -9.51 -2.37
N ILE A 390 3.85 -8.91 -3.12
CA ILE A 390 2.51 -9.44 -3.41
C ILE A 390 2.37 -9.54 -4.92
N LEU A 391 1.66 -10.56 -5.40
CA LEU A 391 1.33 -10.68 -6.82
C LEU A 391 -0.09 -10.19 -7.05
N ASP A 392 -0.30 -9.35 -8.06
CA ASP A 392 -1.65 -9.10 -8.56
C ASP A 392 -2.17 -10.30 -9.38
N SER A 393 -3.43 -10.25 -9.81
CA SER A 393 -4.10 -11.28 -10.61
C SER A 393 -3.36 -11.61 -11.93
N THR A 394 -2.63 -10.63 -12.48
CA THR A 394 -1.80 -10.76 -13.68
C THR A 394 -0.43 -11.39 -13.40
N LEU A 395 -0.13 -11.70 -12.13
CA LEU A 395 1.15 -12.19 -11.62
C LEU A 395 2.29 -11.15 -11.66
N LYS A 396 1.98 -9.86 -11.80
CA LYS A 396 3.00 -8.80 -11.63
C LYS A 396 3.39 -8.73 -10.14
N PRO A 397 4.69 -8.78 -9.80
CA PRO A 397 5.14 -8.63 -8.43
C PRO A 397 5.19 -7.15 -8.00
N TRP A 398 4.55 -6.85 -6.89
CA TRP A 398 4.54 -5.54 -6.24
C TRP A 398 5.42 -5.56 -5.00
N LEU A 399 6.44 -4.71 -4.96
CA LEU A 399 7.34 -4.60 -3.80
C LEU A 399 6.64 -3.85 -2.67
N ILE A 400 6.43 -4.51 -1.53
CA ILE A 400 5.67 -3.97 -0.40
C ILE A 400 6.58 -3.46 0.72
N ASN A 401 7.70 -4.13 0.97
CA ASN A 401 8.56 -3.81 2.11
C ASN A 401 9.97 -4.36 1.90
N ILE A 402 10.99 -3.65 2.38
CA ILE A 402 12.37 -4.08 2.48
C ILE A 402 12.78 -3.99 3.95
N LYS A 403 13.35 -5.07 4.52
CA LYS A 403 13.86 -5.10 5.89
C LYS A 403 15.26 -5.68 5.96
N SER A 404 16.21 -4.94 6.53
CA SER A 404 17.55 -5.41 6.82
C SER A 404 17.64 -6.16 8.15
N ASN A 405 18.55 -7.13 8.20
CA ASN A 405 19.00 -7.83 9.40
C ASN A 405 17.86 -8.31 10.31
N THR A 406 16.82 -8.87 9.69
CA THR A 406 15.62 -9.28 10.41
C THR A 406 15.81 -10.60 11.16
N ASN A 407 15.59 -10.58 12.48
CA ASN A 407 15.58 -11.78 13.32
C ASN A 407 14.46 -12.78 12.94
N LYS A 408 13.47 -12.36 12.13
CA LYS A 408 12.35 -13.21 11.68
C LYS A 408 12.78 -14.34 10.74
N PHE A 409 14.02 -14.32 10.30
CA PHE A 409 14.62 -15.34 9.47
C PHE A 409 14.75 -16.72 10.16
N ALA A 410 15.13 -16.75 11.44
CA ALA A 410 15.53 -17.98 12.14
C ALA A 410 14.40 -19.00 12.36
N ARG A 411 13.18 -18.69 11.93
CA ARG A 411 11.97 -19.52 12.12
C ARG A 411 11.38 -20.03 10.81
N LEU A 412 12.04 -19.79 9.67
CA LEU A 412 11.57 -20.26 8.36
C LEU A 412 12.27 -21.59 7.98
N PRO A 413 11.57 -22.57 7.40
CA PRO A 413 12.17 -23.86 7.02
C PRO A 413 13.28 -23.68 5.98
N GLY A 414 14.47 -24.27 6.14
CA GLY A 414 15.55 -24.09 5.16
C GLY A 414 16.31 -22.78 5.30
N SER A 415 15.98 -21.95 6.31
CA SER A 415 16.68 -20.70 6.58
C SER A 415 18.15 -20.95 6.93
N GLU A 416 18.51 -22.07 7.54
CA GLU A 416 19.89 -22.48 7.77
C GLU A 416 20.78 -22.43 6.52
N HIS A 417 20.22 -22.66 5.32
CA HIS A 417 20.96 -22.53 4.05
C HIS A 417 21.38 -21.10 3.74
N ILE A 418 20.51 -20.13 4.02
CA ILE A 418 20.81 -18.71 3.81
C ILE A 418 21.86 -18.25 4.85
N ILE A 419 21.77 -18.69 6.12
CA ILE A 419 22.82 -18.43 7.13
C ILE A 419 24.14 -19.05 6.68
N SER A 420 24.13 -20.32 6.26
CA SER A 420 25.34 -21.03 5.84
C SER A 420 26.04 -20.31 4.67
N LYS A 421 25.27 -19.87 3.67
CA LYS A 421 25.81 -19.09 2.55
C LYS A 421 26.35 -17.73 2.98
N MET A 422 25.65 -17.02 3.86
CA MET A 422 26.12 -15.75 4.41
C MET A 422 27.44 -15.94 5.16
N TYR A 423 27.54 -17.00 5.98
CA TYR A 423 28.75 -17.33 6.73
C TYR A 423 29.93 -17.67 5.81
N LYS A 424 29.71 -18.51 4.80
CA LYS A 424 30.73 -18.83 3.77
C LYS A 424 31.25 -17.56 3.08
N TYR A 425 30.36 -16.61 2.80
CA TYR A 425 30.75 -15.33 2.20
C TYR A 425 31.60 -14.48 3.15
N ILE A 426 31.20 -14.40 4.43
CA ILE A 426 31.96 -13.69 5.47
C ILE A 426 33.37 -14.28 5.60
N LEU A 427 33.49 -15.61 5.66
CA LEU A 427 34.78 -16.30 5.74
C LEU A 427 35.66 -16.00 4.51
N ALA A 428 35.10 -16.10 3.31
CA ALA A 428 35.81 -15.76 2.08
C ALA A 428 36.30 -14.31 2.07
N LYS A 429 35.45 -13.35 2.51
CA LYS A 429 35.80 -11.92 2.59
C LYS A 429 36.88 -11.63 3.63
N LEU A 430 36.96 -12.44 4.68
CA LEU A 430 38.00 -12.37 5.70
C LEU A 430 39.30 -13.10 5.31
N GLY A 431 39.32 -13.80 4.17
CA GLY A 431 40.45 -14.66 3.80
C GLY A 431 40.61 -15.87 4.73
N LEU A 432 39.57 -16.23 5.48
CA LEU A 432 39.57 -17.37 6.38
C LEU A 432 39.07 -18.60 5.61
N LYS A 433 39.82 -19.70 5.65
CA LYS A 433 39.38 -20.97 5.07
C LYS A 433 38.30 -21.60 5.97
N ASN A 434 37.30 -22.22 5.34
CA ASN A 434 36.16 -22.90 5.98
C ASN A 434 36.58 -23.98 6.98
#